data_AF-A0A954UGR4-F1
#
_entry.id   AF-A0A954UGR4-F1
#
_cell.length_a   1.000
_cell.length_b   1.000
_cell.length_c   1.000
_cell.angle_alpha   90.00
_cell.angle_beta   90.00
_cell.angle_gamma   90.00
#
_symmetry.space_group_name_H-M   'P 1'
#
loop_
_entity.id
_entity.type
_entity.pdbx_description
1 polymer ?
#
loop_
_entity_poly.entity_id
_entity_poly.type
_entity_poly.pdbx_seq_one_letter_code
_entity_poly.pdbx_strand_id
1 'polypeptide(L)'
;MSKSHYQWAAPGDVNAFFGLMLDNIADLLLAVGLLSVIFGLPTNFALRYMIPGTAVGVLVGDLLFFWMAFALARRTGRNNVTAMPLGLDTPSTFGMVFFVLGPAFLRAKENM
;
A
#
# COMPACT_ATOMS: atom_id res chain seq x y z
N MET A 1 -15.56 -18.46 32.93
CA MET A 1 -15.28 -18.19 31.50
C MET A 1 -14.02 -17.36 31.41
N SER A 2 -12.93 -17.95 30.91
CA SER A 2 -11.64 -17.25 30.74
C SER A 2 -11.83 -16.09 29.76
N LYS A 3 -11.60 -14.85 30.20
CA LYS A 3 -11.50 -13.69 29.31
C LYS A 3 -10.22 -13.86 28.49
N SER A 4 -10.32 -14.61 27.38
CA SER A 4 -9.24 -14.68 26.41
C SER A 4 -9.05 -13.25 25.87
N HIS A 5 -7.92 -12.65 26.19
CA HIS A 5 -7.53 -11.34 25.70
C HIS A 5 -7.26 -11.46 24.20
N TYR A 6 -7.72 -10.47 23.43
CA TYR A 6 -7.46 -10.37 22.00
C TYR A 6 -5.94 -10.36 21.75
N GLN A 7 -5.45 -11.34 20.97
CA GLN A 7 -4.05 -11.45 20.60
C GLN A 7 -3.83 -10.58 19.37
N TRP A 8 -3.31 -9.37 19.59
CA TRP A 8 -3.14 -8.34 18.56
C TRP A 8 -1.80 -8.44 17.81
N ALA A 9 -0.84 -9.22 18.33
CA ALA A 9 0.45 -9.45 17.68
C ALA A 9 0.96 -10.87 17.95
N ALA A 10 1.60 -11.45 16.95
CA ALA A 10 2.28 -12.73 16.97
C ALA A 10 3.73 -12.57 16.48
N PRO A 11 4.65 -13.49 16.86
CA PRO A 11 6.04 -13.45 16.38
C PRO A 11 6.17 -13.48 14.85
N GLY A 12 5.20 -14.07 14.15
CA GLY A 12 5.16 -14.13 12.69
C GLY A 12 4.90 -12.78 12.01
N ASP A 13 4.36 -11.80 12.73
CA ASP A 13 4.01 -10.49 12.17
C ASP A 13 5.25 -9.68 11.79
N VAL A 14 6.40 -9.95 12.43
CA VAL A 14 7.68 -9.32 12.05
C VAL A 14 8.10 -9.77 10.66
N ASN A 15 7.97 -11.07 10.36
CA ASN A 15 8.28 -11.60 9.04
C ASN A 15 7.31 -11.08 7.97
N ALA A 16 6.01 -11.02 8.31
CA ALA A 16 4.99 -10.44 7.44
C ALA A 16 5.27 -8.95 7.16
N PHE A 17 5.67 -8.18 8.18
CA PHE A 17 6.03 -6.76 8.04
C PHE A 17 7.18 -6.56 7.05
N PHE A 18 8.29 -7.29 7.19
CA PHE A 18 9.41 -7.16 6.26
C PHE A 18 9.05 -7.64 4.85
N GLY A 19 8.25 -8.70 4.73
CA GLY A 19 7.75 -9.17 3.43
C GLY A 19 6.95 -8.08 2.71
N LEU A 20 5.94 -7.52 3.36
CA LEU A 20 5.10 -6.44 2.83
C LEU A 20 5.88 -5.15 2.56
N MET A 21 6.82 -4.78 3.44
CA MET A 21 7.62 -3.59 3.27
C MET A 21 8.48 -3.69 1.99
N LEU A 22 9.16 -4.82 1.80
CA LEU A 22 10.01 -5.04 0.62
C LEU A 22 9.18 -5.11 -0.65
N ASP A 23 8.01 -5.75 -0.61
CA ASP A 23 7.06 -5.82 -1.73
C ASP A 23 6.59 -4.42 -2.15
N ASN A 24 6.13 -3.61 -1.20
CA ASN A 24 5.71 -2.22 -1.43
C ASN A 24 6.84 -1.35 -2.02
N ILE A 25 8.08 -1.52 -1.53
CA ILE A 25 9.23 -0.79 -2.08
C ILE A 25 9.50 -1.23 -3.53
N ALA A 26 9.47 -2.53 -3.81
CA ALA A 26 9.69 -3.07 -5.14
C ALA A 26 8.64 -2.56 -6.13
N ASP A 27 7.36 -2.58 -5.76
CA ASP A 27 6.26 -2.09 -6.60
C ASP A 27 6.31 -0.58 -6.80
N LEU A 28 6.70 0.21 -5.80
CA LEU A 28 6.93 1.65 -5.96
C LEU A 28 8.07 1.94 -6.94
N LEU A 29 9.19 1.25 -6.81
CA LEU A 29 10.32 1.39 -7.74
C LEU A 29 9.93 0.97 -9.15
N LEU A 30 9.15 -0.10 -9.29
CA LEU A 30 8.60 -0.55 -10.55
C LEU A 30 7.68 0.51 -11.17
N ALA A 31 6.74 1.07 -10.40
CA ALA A 31 5.82 2.10 -10.87
C ALA A 31 6.57 3.35 -11.36
N VAL A 32 7.52 3.84 -10.55
CA VAL A 32 8.34 5.01 -10.88
C VAL A 32 9.23 4.72 -12.10
N GLY A 33 9.82 3.53 -12.17
CA GLY A 33 10.64 3.10 -13.30
C GLY A 33 9.84 3.05 -14.60
N LEU A 34 8.66 2.43 -14.59
CA LEU A 34 7.78 2.36 -15.76
C LEU A 34 7.31 3.75 -16.21
N LEU A 35 6.87 4.60 -15.28
CA LEU A 35 6.42 5.96 -15.60
C LEU A 35 7.57 6.82 -16.15
N SER A 36 8.77 6.68 -15.62
CA SER A 36 9.91 7.46 -16.07
C SER A 36 10.45 6.97 -17.41
N VAL A 37 10.68 5.67 -17.57
CA VAL A 37 11.30 5.10 -18.78
C VAL A 37 10.34 5.10 -19.98
N ILE A 38 9.06 4.81 -19.77
CA ILE A 38 8.09 4.64 -20.86
C ILE A 38 7.40 5.96 -21.19
N PHE A 39 6.98 6.72 -20.17
CA PHE A 39 6.18 7.93 -20.35
C PHE A 39 6.98 9.22 -20.17
N GLY A 40 8.26 9.14 -19.77
CA GLY A 40 9.13 10.30 -19.61
C GLY A 40 8.81 11.13 -18.35
N LEU A 41 8.15 10.55 -17.34
CA LEU A 41 7.89 11.25 -16.09
C LEU A 41 9.22 11.59 -15.38
N PRO A 42 9.41 12.84 -14.90
CA PRO A 42 10.62 13.21 -14.17
C PRO A 42 10.75 12.41 -12.87
N THR A 43 11.84 11.66 -12.72
CA THR A 43 12.12 10.85 -11.52
C THR A 43 12.14 11.70 -10.25
N ASN A 44 12.68 12.92 -10.31
CA ASN A 44 12.70 13.84 -9.17
C ASN A 44 11.29 14.17 -8.65
N PHE A 45 10.29 14.26 -9.52
CA PHE A 45 8.90 14.48 -9.12
C PHE A 45 8.33 13.24 -8.45
N ALA A 46 8.54 12.07 -9.07
CA ALA A 46 8.05 10.80 -8.56
C ALA A 46 8.64 10.47 -7.18
N LEU A 47 9.95 10.64 -7.00
CA LEU A 47 10.63 10.42 -5.72
C LEU A 47 10.15 11.40 -4.63
N ARG A 48 9.90 12.67 -4.99
CA ARG A 48 9.54 13.71 -4.02
C ARG A 48 8.08 13.71 -3.61
N TYR A 49 7.17 13.28 -4.50
CA TYR A 49 5.73 13.39 -4.27
C TYR A 49 5.01 12.04 -4.31
N MET A 50 5.33 11.17 -5.26
CA MET A 50 4.62 9.90 -5.40
C MET A 50 5.01 8.92 -4.30
N ILE A 51 6.31 8.70 -4.08
CA ILE A 51 6.79 7.78 -3.03
C ILE A 51 6.27 8.17 -1.64
N PRO A 52 6.51 9.40 -1.14
CA PRO A 52 6.03 9.76 0.20
C PRO A 52 4.50 9.83 0.27
N GLY A 53 3.81 10.23 -0.81
CA GLY A 53 2.36 10.23 -0.87
C GLY A 53 1.77 8.82 -0.71
N THR A 54 2.31 7.84 -1.45
CA THR A 54 1.87 6.45 -1.34
C THR A 54 2.25 5.85 0.01
N ALA A 55 3.43 6.15 0.55
CA ALA A 55 3.83 5.67 1.87
C ALA A 55 2.87 6.15 2.99
N VAL A 56 2.46 7.42 2.94
CA VAL A 56 1.45 7.96 3.87
C VAL A 56 0.09 7.31 3.63
N GLY A 57 -0.31 7.10 2.37
CA GLY A 57 -1.55 6.43 2.02
C GLY A 57 -1.63 5.00 2.57
N VAL A 58 -0.56 4.23 2.41
CA VAL A 58 -0.43 2.87 2.95
C VAL A 58 -0.54 2.88 4.47
N LEU A 59 0.23 3.75 5.14
CA LEU A 59 0.20 3.89 6.60
C LEU A 59 -1.20 4.20 7.13
N VAL A 60 -1.90 5.16 6.51
CA VAL A 60 -3.26 5.52 6.90
C VAL A 60 -4.22 4.34 6.67
N GLY A 61 -4.10 3.64 5.54
CA GLY A 61 -4.88 2.45 5.23
C GLY A 61 -4.70 1.33 6.27
N ASP A 62 -3.45 1.03 6.62
CA ASP A 62 -3.13 0.02 7.63
C ASP A 62 -3.67 0.39 9.01
N LEU A 63 -3.58 1.66 9.42
CA LEU A 63 -4.15 2.14 10.69
C LEU A 63 -5.68 1.98 10.72
N LEU A 64 -6.36 2.24 9.59
CA LEU A 64 -7.80 2.03 9.46
C LEU A 64 -8.17 0.55 9.55
N PHE A 65 -7.46 -0.32 8.85
CA PHE A 65 -7.70 -1.77 8.92
C PHE A 65 -7.41 -2.34 10.30
N PHE A 66 -6.36 -1.85 10.97
CA PHE A 66 -6.07 -2.18 12.35
C PHE A 66 -7.25 -1.79 13.25
N TRP A 67 -7.75 -0.56 13.14
CA TRP A 67 -8.92 -0.13 13.90
C TRP A 67 -10.16 -0.97 13.61
N MET A 68 -10.40 -1.33 12.34
CA MET A 68 -11.49 -2.21 11.93
C MET A 68 -11.35 -3.62 12.51
N ALA A 69 -10.14 -4.18 12.57
CA ALA A 69 -9.88 -5.48 13.18
C ALA A 69 -10.24 -5.48 14.67
N PHE A 70 -9.84 -4.43 15.40
CA PHE A 70 -10.22 -4.26 16.82
C PHE A 70 -11.73 -4.07 17.00
N ALA A 71 -12.36 -3.27 16.16
CA ALA A 71 -13.81 -3.08 16.20
C ALA A 71 -14.57 -4.39 15.94
N LEU A 72 -14.11 -5.19 14.97
CA LEU A 72 -14.70 -6.48 14.63
C LEU A 72 -14.47 -7.54 15.73
N ALA A 73 -13.28 -7.59 16.33
CA ALA A 73 -12.98 -8.46 17.46
C ALA A 73 -13.93 -8.19 18.64
N ARG A 74 -14.15 -6.91 18.96
CA ARG A 74 -15.09 -6.50 20.02
C ARG A 74 -16.54 -6.85 19.70
N ARG A 75 -16.98 -6.69 18.45
CA ARG A 75 -18.37 -7.00 18.03
C ARG A 75 -18.68 -8.49 17.99
N THR A 76 -17.71 -9.30 17.57
CA THR A 76 -17.90 -10.76 17.38
C THR A 76 -17.51 -11.58 18.60
N GLY A 77 -16.83 -10.98 19.58
CA GLY A 77 -16.26 -11.70 20.72
C GLY A 77 -15.17 -12.71 20.34
N ARG A 78 -14.66 -12.62 19.10
CA ARG A 78 -13.62 -13.51 18.56
C ARG A 78 -12.25 -12.91 18.80
N ASN A 79 -11.33 -13.74 19.26
CA ASN A 79 -9.96 -13.33 19.55
C ASN A 79 -8.96 -13.63 18.42
N ASN A 80 -9.44 -14.17 17.30
CA ASN A 80 -8.65 -14.58 16.14
C ASN A 80 -8.90 -13.68 14.91
N VAL A 81 -9.16 -12.40 15.13
CA VAL A 81 -9.36 -11.41 14.06
C VAL A 81 -8.01 -10.80 13.72
N THR A 82 -7.61 -10.84 12.44
CA THR A 82 -6.37 -10.23 11.96
C THR A 82 -6.70 -9.02 11.08
N ALA A 83 -5.89 -7.97 11.16
CA ALA A 83 -5.98 -6.87 10.22
C ALA A 83 -5.50 -7.35 8.85
N MET A 84 -6.18 -6.88 7.79
CA MET A 84 -5.70 -7.09 6.43
C MET A 84 -4.59 -6.06 6.16
N PRO A 85 -3.38 -6.49 5.76
CA PRO A 85 -2.35 -5.55 5.38
C PRO A 85 -2.73 -4.86 4.07
N LEU A 86 -2.56 -3.55 4.01
CA LEU A 86 -2.70 -2.79 2.79
C LEU A 86 -1.33 -2.69 2.13
N GLY A 87 -1.24 -3.14 0.89
CA GLY A 87 -0.04 -3.10 0.09
C GLY A 87 -0.36 -2.73 -1.34
N LEU A 88 0.70 -2.45 -2.09
CA LEU A 88 0.68 -2.43 -3.54
C LEU A 88 0.78 -3.87 -4.02
N ASP A 89 0.12 -4.17 -5.12
CA ASP A 89 0.34 -5.40 -5.85
C ASP A 89 0.82 -5.09 -7.26
N THR A 90 1.74 -5.92 -7.75
CA THR A 90 2.33 -5.75 -9.07
C THR A 90 1.29 -5.66 -10.18
N PRO A 91 0.29 -6.56 -10.33
CA PRO A 91 -0.65 -6.46 -11.45
C PRO A 91 -1.51 -5.19 -11.43
N SER A 92 -2.00 -4.75 -10.27
CA SER A 92 -2.73 -3.48 -10.19
C SER A 92 -1.82 -2.29 -10.43
N THR A 93 -0.57 -2.33 -9.98
CA THR A 93 0.44 -1.29 -10.24
C THR A 93 0.69 -1.12 -11.74
N PHE A 94 0.86 -2.23 -12.48
CA PHE A 94 0.92 -2.22 -13.93
C PHE A 94 -0.32 -1.59 -14.56
N GLY A 95 -1.51 -2.03 -14.13
CA GLY A 95 -2.76 -1.47 -14.63
C GLY A 95 -2.87 0.04 -14.40
N MET A 96 -2.52 0.51 -13.20
CA MET A 96 -2.57 1.92 -12.82
C MET A 96 -1.61 2.76 -13.66
N VAL A 97 -0.38 2.28 -13.87
CA VAL A 97 0.63 2.99 -14.67
C VAL A 97 0.22 3.07 -16.14
N PHE A 98 -0.16 1.96 -16.75
CA PHE A 98 -0.42 1.91 -18.20
C PHE A 98 -1.79 2.45 -18.61
N PHE A 99 -2.84 2.20 -17.82
CA PHE A 99 -4.20 2.59 -18.22
C PHE A 99 -4.64 3.94 -17.67
N VAL A 100 -4.01 4.44 -16.59
CA VAL A 100 -4.47 5.67 -15.92
C VAL A 100 -3.38 6.73 -15.87
N LEU A 101 -2.28 6.49 -15.15
CA LEU A 101 -1.28 7.53 -14.88
C LEU A 101 -0.52 7.94 -16.15
N GLY A 102 -0.06 6.98 -16.95
CA GLY A 102 0.66 7.25 -18.20
C GLY A 102 -0.17 8.07 -19.20
N PRO A 103 -1.37 7.62 -19.59
CA PRO A 103 -2.25 8.38 -20.48
C PRO A 103 -2.65 9.75 -19.92
N ALA A 104 -2.93 9.84 -18.61
CA ALA A 104 -3.25 11.12 -17.98
C ALA A 104 -2.08 12.11 -18.04
N PHE A 105 -0.85 11.63 -17.83
CA PHE A 105 0.36 12.46 -17.93
C PHE A 105 0.59 12.96 -19.36
N LEU A 106 0.45 12.09 -20.37
CA LEU A 106 0.58 12.49 -21.78
C LEU A 106 -0.44 13.58 -22.15
N ARG A 107 -1.71 13.40 -21.76
CA ARG A 107 -2.76 14.41 -21.96
C ARG A 107 -2.48 15.71 -21.21
N ALA A 108 -1.94 15.64 -20.00
CA ALA A 108 -1.57 16.84 -19.24
C ALA A 108 -0.43 17.61 -19.92
N LYS A 109 0.54 16.89 -20.50
CA LYS A 109 1.66 17.47 -21.24
C LYS A 109 1.23 18.10 -22.57
N GLU A 110 0.26 17.53 -23.26
CA GLU A 110 -0.29 18.09 -24.52
C GLU A 110 -1.07 19.39 -24.32
N ASN A 111 -1.67 19.57 -23.13
CA ASN A 111 -2.47 20.76 -22.79
C ASN A 111 -1.63 21.89 -22.14
N MET A 112 -0.32 21.70 -21.97
CA MET A 112 0.64 22.70 -21.50
C MET A 112 1.43 23.27 -22.66
#